data_AF-A0A5E6RWV6-F1
#
_entry.id   AF-A0A5E6RWV6-F1
#
_cell.length_a   1.000
_cell.length_b   1.000
_cell.length_c   1.000
_cell.angle_alpha   90.00
_cell.angle_beta   90.00
_cell.angle_gamma   90.00
#
_symmetry.space_group_name_H-M   'P 1'
#
loop_
_entity.id
_entity.type
_entity.pdbx_description
1 polymer ?
#
loop_
_entity_poly.entity_id
_entity_poly.type
_entity_poly.pdbx_seq_one_letter_code
_entity_poly.pdbx_strand_id
1 'polypeptide(L)'
;MHEIAAACTKKRLHRCIRFLDSPRLGVYDGNFPERDSAWMLTDAHCRAAKPKAKLYRINDARGLYLEVKPNGVRAWRYRFKLSGKASWFALGDYPSISLANAREKCDEARRLVRQGISPVQNRQLEKITRELDASNTFESVASEWLALKDWEPVTKTRRLGMLKRVVFPSIGKLPVRTIKPAHVLDILNRTVRRGAPSVAAEAKRTMSAVFELAVATLRAVVVN
;
A
#
# COMPACT_ATOMS: atom_id res chain seq x y z
N MET A 1 20.18 -0.73 78.01
CA MET A 1 21.23 0.01 78.72
C MET A 1 22.52 -0.11 77.92
N HIS A 2 23.12 1.04 77.57
CA HIS A 2 24.45 1.27 76.96
C HIS A 2 24.66 0.73 75.53
N GLU A 3 24.84 1.53 74.45
CA GLU A 3 25.64 2.75 74.20
C GLU A 3 27.13 2.49 74.49
N ILE A 4 28.08 2.57 73.54
CA ILE A 4 28.77 3.81 73.10
C ILE A 4 29.75 3.48 71.94
N ALA A 5 29.75 4.34 70.90
CA ALA A 5 30.86 4.99 70.14
C ALA A 5 32.20 4.26 69.85
N ALA A 6 33.08 4.62 68.90
CA ALA A 6 33.18 5.51 67.75
C ALA A 6 34.58 5.25 67.14
N ALA A 7 34.77 5.44 65.83
CA ALA A 7 36.01 6.04 65.30
C ALA A 7 35.85 6.45 63.83
N CYS A 8 35.87 7.77 63.64
CA CYS A 8 35.93 8.48 62.38
C CYS A 8 37.38 8.55 61.88
N THR A 9 37.63 8.38 60.57
CA THR A 9 38.72 9.13 59.90
C THR A 9 38.33 9.44 58.45
N LYS A 10 38.19 10.74 58.18
CA LYS A 10 38.00 11.35 56.86
C LYS A 10 39.28 11.27 56.03
N LYS A 11 39.14 10.98 54.73
CA LYS A 11 39.81 11.63 53.56
C LYS A 11 39.47 10.80 52.31
N ARG A 12 39.32 11.28 51.07
CA ARG A 12 39.01 12.56 50.45
C ARG A 12 38.93 12.20 48.94
N LEU A 13 37.81 12.55 48.30
CA LEU A 13 37.62 12.80 46.85
C LEU A 13 38.07 11.77 45.77
N HIS A 14 37.09 11.24 45.03
CA HIS A 14 36.79 11.50 43.59
C HIS A 14 35.94 10.34 43.04
N ARG A 15 34.62 10.53 42.90
CA ARG A 15 33.90 10.85 41.64
C ARG A 15 33.97 9.71 40.61
N CYS A 16 32.89 8.92 40.51
CA CYS A 16 32.03 8.85 39.32
C CYS A 16 30.97 7.71 39.41
N ILE A 17 29.74 8.06 39.00
CA ILE A 17 28.67 7.20 38.48
C ILE A 17 27.86 6.39 39.52
N ARG A 18 26.75 6.99 39.97
CA ARG A 18 25.52 6.27 40.31
C ARG A 18 24.43 6.78 39.35
N PHE A 19 23.82 5.87 38.59
CA PHE A 19 22.62 6.15 37.82
C PHE A 19 21.71 4.92 37.83
N LEU A 20 21.14 4.61 38.99
CA LEU A 20 19.97 3.76 39.14
C LEU A 20 19.20 4.29 40.35
N ASP A 21 18.13 5.03 40.07
CA ASP A 21 16.86 5.01 40.80
C ASP A 21 16.02 6.22 40.37
N SER A 22 15.04 5.97 39.49
CA SER A 22 13.87 6.84 39.34
C SER A 22 12.84 6.41 40.36
N PRO A 23 12.37 7.34 41.21
CA PRO A 23 10.94 7.62 41.18
C PRO A 23 10.63 9.10 41.43
N ARG A 24 9.67 9.65 40.69
CA ARG A 24 8.51 10.37 41.24
C ARG A 24 7.68 11.01 40.15
N LEU A 25 6.37 10.81 40.30
CA LEU A 25 5.28 11.54 39.68
C LEU A 25 5.54 13.06 39.81
N GLY A 26 5.65 13.73 38.67
CA GLY A 26 5.72 15.19 38.56
C GLY A 26 4.45 15.71 37.90
N VAL A 27 3.84 16.67 38.57
CA VAL A 27 2.62 17.40 38.19
C VAL A 27 2.80 18.02 36.80
N TYR A 28 1.82 17.85 35.91
CA TYR A 28 1.81 18.49 34.58
C TYR A 28 1.37 19.95 34.76
N ASP A 29 2.33 20.88 34.74
CA ASP A 29 2.13 22.32 34.90
C ASP A 29 1.95 23.04 33.56
N GLY A 30 1.18 22.46 32.63
CA GLY A 30 0.58 23.19 31.50
C GLY A 30 1.51 23.94 30.52
N ASN A 31 2.83 23.91 30.67
CA ASN A 31 3.77 24.66 29.83
C ASN A 31 4.64 23.69 29.01
N PHE A 32 4.19 23.42 27.78
CA PHE A 32 4.96 22.67 26.79
C PHE A 32 6.00 23.60 26.17
N PRO A 33 7.32 23.37 26.35
CA PRO A 33 8.32 24.20 25.69
C PRO A 33 8.25 23.99 24.18
N GLU A 34 8.11 25.08 23.41
CA GLU A 34 8.21 25.13 21.95
C GLU A 34 9.57 24.57 21.48
N ARG A 35 9.65 23.26 21.22
CA ARG A 35 10.84 22.60 20.71
C ARG A 35 10.49 21.42 19.79
N ASP A 36 9.61 21.66 18.82
CA ASP A 36 9.11 20.63 17.89
C ASP A 36 10.13 20.11 16.87
N SER A 37 11.34 20.67 16.80
CA SER A 37 12.38 20.32 15.82
C SER A 37 13.50 19.40 16.35
N ALA A 38 13.52 19.07 17.65
CA ALA A 38 14.59 18.26 18.24
C ALA A 38 14.53 16.76 17.92
N TRP A 39 13.41 16.28 17.34
CA TRP A 39 13.20 14.85 17.04
C TRP A 39 13.07 14.53 15.55
N MET A 40 13.02 15.52 14.67
CA MET A 40 12.93 15.29 13.23
C MET A 40 14.26 14.85 12.64
N LEU A 41 14.23 13.80 11.82
CA LEU A 41 15.37 13.37 11.03
C LEU A 41 15.68 14.40 9.95
N THR A 42 16.96 14.44 9.61
CA THR A 42 17.51 15.08 8.41
C THR A 42 18.10 13.99 7.52
N ASP A 43 18.23 14.24 6.22
CA ASP A 43 18.84 13.26 5.31
C ASP A 43 20.28 12.90 5.74
N ALA A 44 21.03 13.87 6.28
CA ALA A 44 22.36 13.65 6.84
C ALA A 44 22.34 12.63 8.00
N HIS A 45 21.37 12.75 8.93
CA HIS A 45 21.19 11.76 10.00
C HIS A 45 20.88 10.36 9.45
N CYS A 46 20.03 10.26 8.42
CA CYS A 46 19.70 8.99 7.78
C CYS A 46 20.92 8.33 7.11
N ARG A 47 21.74 9.15 6.43
CA ARG A 47 22.97 8.70 5.77
C ARG A 47 24.03 8.22 6.77
N ALA A 48 24.17 8.93 7.89
CA ALA A 48 25.13 8.63 8.94
C ALA A 48 24.74 7.40 9.79
N ALA A 49 23.49 6.92 9.70
CA ALA A 49 23.02 5.78 10.46
C ALA A 49 23.75 4.47 10.07
N LYS A 50 24.61 3.97 10.97
CA LYS A 50 25.39 2.73 10.77
C LYS A 50 24.66 1.49 11.30
N PRO A 51 24.84 0.32 10.68
CA PRO A 51 24.35 -0.94 11.23
C PRO A 51 24.95 -1.22 12.61
N LYS A 52 24.18 -1.90 13.46
CA LYS A 52 24.60 -2.37 14.79
C LYS A 52 24.35 -3.88 14.88
N ALA A 53 24.84 -4.52 15.93
CA ALA A 53 24.64 -5.96 16.18
C ALA A 53 23.16 -6.37 16.23
N LYS A 54 22.27 -5.45 16.64
CA LYS A 54 20.82 -5.66 16.68
C LYS A 54 20.11 -4.57 15.87
N LEU A 55 18.95 -4.94 15.32
CA LEU A 55 18.05 -4.00 14.66
C LEU A 55 17.66 -2.88 15.62
N TYR A 56 17.74 -1.64 15.15
CA TYR A 56 17.28 -0.48 15.91
C TYR A 56 16.49 0.47 15.01
N ARG A 57 15.75 1.39 15.64
CA ARG A 57 14.89 2.35 14.94
C ARG A 57 15.17 3.75 15.41
N ILE A 58 15.26 4.68 14.48
CA ILE A 58 15.43 6.11 14.75
C ILE A 58 14.09 6.78 14.46
N ASN A 59 13.55 7.48 15.46
CA ASN A 59 12.29 8.21 15.30
C ASN A 59 12.53 9.45 14.44
N ASP A 60 11.61 9.71 13.51
CA ASP A 60 11.44 11.03 12.90
C ASP A 60 10.34 11.77 13.66
N ALA A 61 9.09 11.65 13.22
CA ALA A 61 7.94 12.17 13.92
C ALA A 61 6.67 11.41 13.54
N ARG A 62 5.62 11.58 14.35
CA ARG A 62 4.25 11.14 14.03
C ARG A 62 4.13 9.66 13.61
N GLY A 63 4.97 8.81 14.20
CA GLY A 63 4.99 7.37 13.95
C GLY A 63 5.91 6.94 12.80
N LEU A 64 6.61 7.84 12.11
CA LEU A 64 7.63 7.50 11.12
C LEU A 64 8.96 7.15 11.82
N TYR A 65 9.58 6.05 11.38
CA TYR A 65 10.88 5.60 11.86
C TYR A 65 11.76 5.17 10.70
N LEU A 66 13.06 5.42 10.82
CA LEU A 66 14.09 4.73 10.05
C LEU A 66 14.54 3.48 10.80
N GLU A 67 14.23 2.30 10.26
CA GLU A 67 14.72 1.02 10.77
C GLU A 67 16.06 0.68 10.12
N VAL A 68 17.06 0.38 10.94
CA VAL A 68 18.40 0.01 10.50
C VAL A 68 18.66 -1.44 10.92
N LYS A 69 18.85 -2.31 9.94
CA LYS A 69 19.12 -3.73 10.15
C LYS A 69 20.64 -3.99 10.31
N PRO A 70 21.04 -5.08 10.98
CA PRO A 70 22.46 -5.46 11.11
C PRO A 70 23.16 -5.67 9.76
N ASN A 71 22.43 -6.06 8.72
CA ASN A 71 22.95 -6.24 7.36
C ASN A 71 23.16 -4.91 6.59
N GLY A 72 22.98 -3.75 7.24
CA GLY A 72 23.17 -2.43 6.61
C GLY A 72 21.95 -1.90 5.85
N VAL A 73 20.90 -2.71 5.65
CA VAL A 73 19.66 -2.25 5.01
C VAL A 73 18.93 -1.27 5.92
N ARG A 74 18.52 -0.14 5.35
CA ARG A 74 17.74 0.91 6.01
C ARG A 74 16.35 0.97 5.40
N ALA A 75 15.32 0.90 6.22
CA ALA A 75 13.93 0.86 5.76
C ALA A 75 13.05 1.83 6.53
N TRP A 76 12.18 2.53 5.83
CA TRP A 76 11.16 3.38 6.41
C TRP A 76 10.02 2.54 6.97
N ARG A 77 9.66 2.79 8.22
CA ARG A 77 8.59 2.11 8.94
C ARG A 77 7.61 3.11 9.52
N TYR A 78 6.33 2.81 9.42
CA TYR A 78 5.26 3.52 10.12
C TYR A 78 4.74 2.66 11.27
N ARG A 79 4.81 3.18 12.50
CA ARG A 79 4.21 2.59 13.69
C ARG A 79 2.81 3.16 13.87
N PHE A 80 1.82 2.29 14.00
CA PHE A 80 0.43 2.69 14.25
C PHE A 80 -0.23 1.78 15.28
N LYS A 81 -1.39 2.20 15.77
CA LYS A 81 -2.26 1.41 16.65
C LYS A 81 -3.64 1.36 16.03
N LEU A 82 -4.22 0.18 15.92
CA LEU A 82 -5.58 -0.03 15.43
C LEU A 82 -6.24 -1.08 16.33
N SER A 83 -7.47 -0.84 16.77
CA SER A 83 -8.21 -1.73 17.68
C SER A 83 -7.40 -2.19 18.90
N GLY A 84 -6.70 -1.24 19.55
CA GLY A 84 -5.89 -1.55 20.73
C GLY A 84 -4.51 -2.16 20.45
N LYS A 85 -4.23 -2.66 19.22
CA LYS A 85 -3.00 -3.38 18.87
C LYS A 85 -2.01 -2.49 18.13
N ALA A 86 -0.77 -2.44 18.63
CA ALA A 86 0.32 -1.76 17.93
C ALA A 86 0.83 -2.62 16.76
N SER A 87 1.14 -1.99 15.64
CA SER A 87 1.61 -2.64 14.42
C SER A 87 2.58 -1.76 13.64
N TRP A 88 3.34 -2.39 12.75
CA TRP A 88 4.34 -1.75 11.91
C TRP A 88 4.02 -1.96 10.44
N PHE A 89 4.13 -0.89 9.65
CA PHE A 89 3.94 -0.90 8.21
C PHE A 89 5.24 -0.50 7.51
N ALA A 90 5.65 -1.27 6.49
CA ALA A 90 6.83 -0.94 5.67
C ALA A 90 6.47 0.14 4.65
N LEU A 91 7.21 1.24 4.57
CA LEU A 91 6.98 2.31 3.59
C LEU A 91 7.92 2.22 2.37
N GLY A 92 9.06 1.53 2.54
CA GLY A 92 10.06 1.29 1.51
C GLY A 92 11.48 1.38 2.08
N ASP A 93 12.47 1.15 1.22
CA ASP A 93 13.88 1.18 1.62
C ASP A 93 14.53 2.54 1.33
N TYR A 94 15.47 2.94 2.17
CA TYR A 94 16.33 4.11 1.96
C TYR A 94 17.62 3.64 1.26
N PRO A 95 18.13 4.34 0.22
CA PRO A 95 17.72 5.68 -0.24
C PRO A 95 16.66 5.68 -1.35
N SER A 96 16.18 4.53 -1.82
CA SER A 96 15.18 4.44 -2.90
C SER A 96 13.93 5.28 -2.63
N ILE A 97 13.53 5.39 -1.36
CA ILE A 97 12.56 6.35 -0.86
C ILE A 97 13.29 7.39 -0.02
N SER A 98 13.22 8.65 -0.45
CA SER A 98 13.76 9.80 0.30
C SER A 98 12.99 10.02 1.60
N LEU A 99 13.57 10.77 2.54
CA LEU A 99 12.88 11.14 3.78
C LEU A 99 11.58 11.91 3.51
N ALA A 100 11.55 12.81 2.52
CA ALA A 100 10.36 13.55 2.12
C ALA A 100 9.25 12.60 1.63
N ASN A 101 9.57 11.71 0.69
CA ASN A 101 8.62 10.73 0.17
C ASN A 101 8.16 9.74 1.26
N ALA A 102 9.02 9.42 2.23
CA ALA A 102 8.66 8.60 3.38
C ALA A 102 7.63 9.29 4.29
N ARG A 103 7.74 10.61 4.49
CA ARG A 103 6.76 11.42 5.23
C ARG A 103 5.41 11.46 4.51
N GLU A 104 5.41 11.67 3.20
CA GLU A 104 4.18 11.62 2.38
C GLU A 104 3.47 10.26 2.49
N LYS A 105 4.20 9.17 2.24
CA LYS A 105 3.66 7.80 2.37
C LYS A 105 3.18 7.48 3.79
N CYS A 106 3.83 8.04 4.81
CA CYS A 106 3.41 7.89 6.20
C CYS A 106 2.05 8.59 6.44
N ASP A 107 1.87 9.78 5.89
CA ASP A 107 0.62 10.53 6.02
C ASP A 107 -0.53 9.87 5.25
N GLU A 108 -0.28 9.30 4.06
CA GLU A 108 -1.23 8.44 3.34
C GLU A 108 -1.65 7.23 4.18
N ALA A 109 -0.68 6.48 4.71
CA ALA A 109 -0.95 5.32 5.56
C ALA A 109 -1.70 5.71 6.84
N ARG A 110 -1.43 6.89 7.39
CA ARG A 110 -2.16 7.41 8.55
C ARG A 110 -3.60 7.76 8.22
N ARG A 111 -3.87 8.29 7.02
CA ARG A 111 -5.25 8.53 6.56
C ARG A 111 -6.06 7.24 6.56
N LEU A 112 -5.48 6.13 6.09
CA LEU A 112 -6.11 4.80 6.16
C LEU A 112 -6.39 4.39 7.61
N VAL A 113 -5.42 4.54 8.51
CA VAL A 113 -5.61 4.19 9.93
C VAL A 113 -6.72 5.00 10.58
N ARG A 114 -6.84 6.30 10.26
CA ARG A 114 -7.95 7.15 10.76
C ARG A 114 -9.32 6.68 10.29
N GLN A 115 -9.38 6.05 9.11
CA GLN A 115 -10.60 5.43 8.57
C GLN A 115 -10.85 4.03 9.14
N GLY A 116 -10.05 3.57 10.10
CA GLY A 116 -10.14 2.23 10.65
C GLY A 116 -9.52 1.14 9.77
N ILE A 117 -8.82 1.50 8.69
CA ILE A 117 -8.25 0.57 7.73
C ILE A 117 -6.78 0.30 8.06
N SER A 118 -6.39 -0.96 8.19
CA SER A 118 -4.98 -1.34 8.36
C SER A 118 -4.20 -1.16 7.05
N PRO A 119 -3.11 -0.36 7.02
CA PRO A 119 -2.31 -0.19 5.81
C PRO A 119 -1.68 -1.48 5.29
N VAL A 120 -1.37 -2.42 6.20
CA VAL A 120 -0.82 -3.73 5.87
C VAL A 120 -1.85 -4.55 5.09
N GLN A 121 -3.09 -4.62 5.60
CA GLN A 121 -4.17 -5.36 4.96
C GLN A 121 -4.58 -4.69 3.64
N ASN A 122 -4.67 -3.36 3.62
CA ASN A 122 -4.98 -2.62 2.40
C ASN A 122 -3.97 -2.92 1.28
N ARG A 123 -2.66 -2.87 1.56
CA ARG A 123 -1.63 -3.23 0.57
C ARG A 123 -1.76 -4.68 0.09
N GLN A 124 -2.08 -5.60 0.99
CA GLN A 124 -2.26 -7.01 0.62
C GLN A 124 -3.48 -7.19 -0.28
N LEU A 125 -4.60 -6.54 0.05
CA LEU A 125 -5.81 -6.54 -0.78
C LEU A 125 -5.51 -5.94 -2.15
N GLU A 126 -4.90 -4.75 -2.23
CA GLU A 126 -4.49 -4.14 -3.50
C GLU A 126 -3.57 -5.02 -4.34
N LYS A 127 -2.71 -5.83 -3.72
CA LYS A 127 -1.88 -6.81 -4.43
C LYS A 127 -2.73 -7.93 -5.03
N ILE A 128 -3.56 -8.59 -4.21
CA ILE A 128 -4.47 -9.67 -4.64
C ILE A 128 -5.38 -9.17 -5.75
N THR A 129 -5.97 -8.00 -5.56
CA THR A 129 -6.84 -7.28 -6.50
C THR A 129 -6.13 -7.04 -7.84
N ARG A 130 -4.85 -6.61 -7.83
CA ARG A 130 -4.05 -6.45 -9.06
C ARG A 130 -3.72 -7.76 -9.76
N GLU A 131 -3.40 -8.81 -9.01
CA GLU A 131 -3.13 -10.15 -9.57
C GLU A 131 -4.38 -10.74 -10.22
N LEU A 132 -5.53 -10.61 -9.55
CA LEU A 132 -6.83 -11.02 -10.08
C LEU A 132 -7.22 -10.23 -11.33
N ASP A 133 -6.86 -8.94 -11.40
CA ASP A 133 -7.07 -8.12 -12.59
C ASP A 133 -6.24 -8.54 -13.78
N ALA A 134 -4.99 -8.90 -13.53
CA ALA A 134 -4.08 -9.32 -14.58
C ALA A 134 -4.58 -10.60 -15.28
N SER A 135 -5.31 -11.47 -14.57
CA SER A 135 -5.90 -12.68 -15.14
C SER A 135 -7.29 -12.48 -15.75
N ASN A 136 -8.09 -11.54 -15.21
CA ASN A 136 -9.46 -11.28 -15.66
C ASN A 136 -9.54 -10.11 -16.65
N THR A 137 -8.77 -10.19 -17.73
CA THR A 137 -8.85 -9.24 -18.84
C THR A 137 -10.08 -9.49 -19.71
N PHE A 138 -10.51 -8.49 -20.47
CA PHE A 138 -11.64 -8.65 -21.40
C PHE A 138 -11.40 -9.77 -22.42
N GLU A 139 -10.18 -9.88 -22.94
CA GLU A 139 -9.81 -10.94 -23.88
C GLU A 139 -9.87 -12.34 -23.25
N SER A 140 -9.42 -12.48 -21.99
CA SER A 140 -9.51 -13.72 -21.23
C SER A 140 -10.97 -14.16 -21.04
N VAL A 141 -11.82 -13.25 -20.55
CA VAL A 141 -13.25 -13.54 -20.33
C VAL A 141 -13.99 -13.76 -21.64
N ALA A 142 -13.65 -13.04 -22.71
CA ALA A 142 -14.24 -13.25 -24.03
C ALA A 142 -13.90 -14.62 -24.62
N SER A 143 -12.68 -15.11 -24.37
CA SER A 143 -12.25 -16.45 -24.80
C SER A 143 -12.99 -17.55 -24.03
N GLU A 144 -13.13 -17.40 -22.71
CA GLU A 144 -13.94 -18.28 -21.87
C GLU A 144 -15.41 -18.30 -22.33
N TRP A 145 -16.01 -17.12 -22.52
CA TRP A 145 -17.37 -16.97 -23.01
C TRP A 145 -17.59 -17.70 -24.34
N LEU A 146 -16.64 -17.58 -25.27
CA LEU A 146 -16.72 -18.22 -26.58
C LEU A 146 -16.58 -19.74 -26.50
N ALA A 147 -15.77 -20.25 -25.58
CA ALA A 147 -15.61 -21.67 -25.33
C ALA A 147 -16.93 -22.30 -24.85
N LEU A 148 -17.67 -21.60 -23.98
CA LEU A 148 -18.96 -22.04 -23.44
C LEU A 148 -20.12 -22.06 -24.46
N LYS A 149 -19.97 -21.42 -25.62
CA LYS A 149 -21.04 -21.44 -26.64
C LYS A 149 -21.06 -22.75 -27.40
N ASP A 150 -22.26 -23.32 -27.55
CA ASP A 150 -22.49 -24.46 -28.44
C ASP A 150 -22.71 -23.97 -29.87
N TRP A 151 -21.64 -23.48 -30.48
CA TRP A 151 -21.62 -22.99 -31.86
C TRP A 151 -20.60 -23.78 -32.66
N GLU A 152 -20.88 -23.93 -33.96
CA GLU A 152 -19.91 -24.50 -34.89
C GLU A 152 -18.55 -23.76 -34.83
N PRO A 153 -17.43 -24.47 -35.02
CA PRO A 153 -16.09 -23.88 -34.97
C PRO A 153 -15.91 -22.67 -35.89
N VAL A 154 -16.54 -22.69 -37.07
CA VAL A 154 -16.52 -21.57 -38.02
C VAL A 154 -17.16 -20.31 -37.43
N THR A 155 -18.28 -20.46 -36.72
CA THR A 155 -18.99 -19.35 -36.08
C THR A 155 -18.19 -18.79 -34.91
N LYS A 156 -17.56 -19.65 -34.10
CA LYS A 156 -16.63 -19.21 -33.05
C LYS A 156 -15.45 -18.44 -33.62
N THR A 157 -14.83 -18.96 -34.68
CA THR A 157 -13.68 -18.34 -35.35
C THR A 157 -14.05 -16.97 -35.92
N ARG A 158 -15.21 -16.86 -36.59
CA ARG A 158 -15.71 -15.58 -37.10
C ARG A 158 -15.93 -14.56 -35.98
N ARG A 159 -16.51 -14.99 -34.85
CA ARG A 159 -16.73 -14.15 -33.67
C ARG A 159 -15.41 -13.66 -33.08
N LEU A 160 -14.45 -14.56 -32.89
CA LEU A 160 -13.12 -14.23 -32.37
C LEU A 160 -12.37 -13.29 -33.31
N GLY A 161 -12.45 -13.50 -34.62
CA GLY A 161 -11.84 -12.63 -35.62
C GLY A 161 -12.39 -11.20 -35.56
N MET A 162 -13.70 -11.05 -35.35
CA MET A 162 -14.32 -9.74 -35.11
C MET A 162 -13.78 -9.09 -33.83
N LEU A 163 -13.74 -9.83 -32.71
CA LEU A 163 -13.22 -9.33 -31.44
C LEU A 163 -11.75 -8.89 -31.54
N LYS A 164 -10.89 -9.69 -32.17
CA LYS A 164 -9.47 -9.39 -32.39
C LYS A 164 -9.25 -8.11 -33.21
N ARG A 165 -10.11 -7.87 -34.21
CA ARG A 165 -9.98 -6.71 -35.11
C ARG A 165 -10.59 -5.44 -34.54
N VAL A 166 -11.71 -5.55 -33.83
CA VAL A 166 -12.56 -4.41 -33.47
C VAL A 166 -12.43 -4.04 -32.00
N VAL A 167 -12.36 -5.03 -31.10
CA VAL A 167 -12.55 -4.82 -29.66
C VAL A 167 -11.22 -4.91 -28.90
N PHE A 168 -10.48 -6.00 -29.09
CA PHE A 168 -9.24 -6.27 -28.36
C PHE A 168 -8.15 -5.19 -28.50
N PRO A 169 -7.99 -4.51 -29.65
CA PRO A 169 -6.99 -3.45 -29.77
C PRO A 169 -7.19 -2.29 -28.79
N SER A 170 -8.41 -2.12 -28.26
CA SER A 170 -8.73 -1.01 -27.34
C SER A 170 -8.87 -1.46 -25.90
N ILE A 171 -9.55 -2.60 -25.66
CA ILE A 171 -9.89 -3.03 -24.28
C ILE A 171 -9.46 -4.47 -23.95
N GLY A 172 -8.88 -5.22 -24.89
CA GLY A 172 -8.63 -6.67 -24.71
C GLY A 172 -7.76 -6.98 -23.49
N LYS A 173 -6.69 -6.20 -23.28
CA LYS A 173 -5.75 -6.36 -22.17
C LYS A 173 -6.19 -5.68 -20.88
N LEU A 174 -7.29 -4.93 -20.89
CA LEU A 174 -7.76 -4.24 -19.69
C LEU A 174 -8.53 -5.22 -18.81
N PRO A 175 -8.36 -5.16 -17.48
CA PRO A 175 -9.20 -5.91 -16.55
C PRO A 175 -10.66 -5.52 -16.73
N VAL A 176 -11.57 -6.49 -16.78
CA VAL A 176 -12.98 -6.24 -17.13
C VAL A 176 -13.62 -5.16 -16.26
N ARG A 177 -13.33 -5.16 -14.96
CA ARG A 177 -13.89 -4.16 -14.02
C ARG A 177 -13.40 -2.72 -14.22
N THR A 178 -12.33 -2.51 -14.98
CA THR A 178 -11.78 -1.17 -15.27
C THR A 178 -12.38 -0.56 -16.54
N ILE A 179 -13.11 -1.36 -17.32
CA ILE A 179 -13.66 -0.92 -18.61
C ILE A 179 -14.88 -0.06 -18.37
N LYS A 180 -14.81 1.18 -18.85
CA LYS A 180 -15.87 2.18 -18.74
C LYS A 180 -16.77 2.16 -19.97
N PRO A 181 -18.05 2.60 -19.85
CA PRO A 181 -18.95 2.76 -21.00
C PRO A 181 -18.37 3.62 -22.13
N ALA A 182 -17.57 4.64 -21.79
CA ALA A 182 -16.89 5.49 -22.76
C ALA A 182 -15.96 4.72 -23.71
N HIS A 183 -15.27 3.67 -23.23
CA HIS A 183 -14.42 2.83 -24.07
C HIS A 183 -15.26 2.05 -25.10
N VAL A 184 -16.41 1.51 -24.65
CA VAL A 184 -17.34 0.76 -25.51
C VAL A 184 -17.91 1.69 -26.58
N LEU A 185 -18.39 2.88 -26.18
CA LEU A 185 -18.93 3.87 -27.10
C LEU A 185 -17.92 4.29 -28.17
N ASP A 186 -16.67 4.53 -27.78
CA ASP A 186 -15.60 4.89 -28.71
C ASP A 186 -15.31 3.78 -29.74
N ILE A 187 -15.25 2.51 -29.31
CA ILE A 187 -15.09 1.35 -30.22
C ILE A 187 -16.22 1.30 -31.25
N LEU A 188 -17.47 1.45 -30.79
CA LEU A 188 -18.65 1.40 -31.65
C LEU A 188 -18.64 2.55 -32.66
N ASN A 189 -18.40 3.78 -32.20
CA ASN A 189 -18.34 4.97 -33.05
C ASN A 189 -17.22 4.88 -34.09
N ARG A 190 -16.02 4.44 -33.70
CA ARG A 190 -14.91 4.20 -34.65
C ARG A 190 -15.27 3.17 -35.71
N THR A 191 -15.99 2.12 -35.34
CA THR A 191 -16.40 1.06 -36.27
C THR A 191 -17.48 1.55 -37.26
N VAL A 192 -18.45 2.33 -36.79
CA VAL A 192 -19.47 2.95 -37.64
C VAL A 192 -18.84 3.95 -38.61
N ARG A 193 -17.93 4.81 -38.15
CA ARG A 193 -17.22 5.79 -39.00
C ARG A 193 -16.40 5.16 -40.13
N ARG A 194 -15.96 3.90 -39.95
CA ARG A 194 -15.28 3.11 -40.99
C ARG A 194 -16.24 2.46 -42.00
N GLY A 195 -17.55 2.74 -41.92
CA GLY A 195 -18.56 2.19 -42.82
C GLY A 195 -19.03 0.78 -42.46
N ALA A 196 -18.84 0.32 -41.20
CA ALA A 196 -19.18 -1.05 -40.79
C ALA A 196 -20.24 -1.11 -39.66
N PRO A 197 -21.45 -0.56 -39.84
CA PRO A 197 -22.47 -0.49 -38.78
C PRO A 197 -22.94 -1.87 -38.31
N SER A 198 -23.10 -2.85 -39.20
CA SER A 198 -23.46 -4.22 -38.82
C SER A 198 -22.40 -4.89 -37.95
N VAL A 199 -21.11 -4.59 -38.19
CA VAL A 199 -20.00 -5.07 -37.36
C VAL A 199 -20.03 -4.40 -35.99
N ALA A 200 -20.36 -3.10 -35.93
CA ALA A 200 -20.52 -2.39 -34.65
C ALA A 200 -21.67 -2.99 -33.82
N ALA A 201 -22.81 -3.28 -34.45
CA ALA A 201 -23.94 -3.92 -33.77
C ALA A 201 -23.58 -5.30 -33.23
N GLU A 202 -22.81 -6.09 -33.99
CA GLU A 202 -22.32 -7.40 -33.55
C GLU A 202 -21.30 -7.29 -32.42
N ALA A 203 -20.38 -6.31 -32.49
CA ALA A 203 -19.43 -6.01 -31.43
C ALA A 203 -20.16 -5.63 -30.14
N LYS A 204 -21.20 -4.77 -30.22
CA LYS A 204 -22.01 -4.38 -29.06
C LYS A 204 -22.64 -5.61 -28.39
N ARG A 205 -23.37 -6.44 -29.15
CA ARG A 205 -23.99 -7.67 -28.61
C ARG A 205 -22.98 -8.60 -27.95
N THR A 206 -21.83 -8.79 -28.60
CA THR A 206 -20.77 -9.66 -28.08
C THR A 206 -20.18 -9.09 -26.79
N MET A 207 -19.86 -7.79 -26.75
CA MET A 207 -19.32 -7.15 -25.56
C MET A 207 -20.30 -7.24 -24.39
N SER A 208 -21.59 -6.97 -24.61
CA SER A 208 -22.64 -7.12 -23.58
C SER A 208 -22.65 -8.53 -23.00
N ALA A 209 -22.66 -9.57 -23.85
CA ALA A 209 -22.68 -10.96 -23.39
C ALA A 209 -21.41 -11.37 -22.62
N VAL A 210 -20.25 -10.80 -22.97
CA VAL A 210 -18.99 -11.01 -22.23
C VAL A 210 -19.03 -10.31 -20.87
N PHE A 211 -19.57 -9.09 -20.79
CA PHE A 211 -19.76 -8.39 -19.51
C PHE A 211 -20.77 -9.12 -18.62
N GLU A 212 -21.86 -9.65 -19.18
CA GLU A 212 -22.84 -10.47 -18.46
C GLU A 212 -22.18 -11.71 -17.84
N LEU A 213 -21.31 -12.41 -18.58
CA LEU A 213 -20.54 -13.53 -18.01
C LEU A 213 -19.61 -13.06 -16.89
N ALA A 214 -18.93 -11.92 -17.06
CA ALA A 214 -18.04 -11.38 -16.03
C ALA A 214 -18.80 -11.05 -14.73
N VAL A 215 -20.02 -10.51 -14.85
CA VAL A 215 -20.89 -10.24 -13.70
C VAL A 215 -21.36 -11.56 -13.06
N ALA A 216 -21.84 -12.50 -13.86
CA ALA A 216 -22.32 -13.80 -13.38
C ALA A 216 -21.24 -14.61 -12.63
N THR A 217 -19.97 -14.35 -12.96
CA THR A 217 -18.81 -15.02 -12.34
C THR A 217 -18.09 -14.15 -11.29
N LEU A 218 -18.71 -13.06 -10.83
CA LEU A 218 -18.20 -12.13 -9.81
C LEU A 218 -16.86 -11.46 -10.15
N ARG A 219 -16.50 -11.40 -11.45
CA ARG A 219 -15.30 -10.71 -11.96
C ARG A 219 -15.56 -9.23 -12.25
N ALA A 220 -16.82 -8.84 -12.34
CA ALA A 220 -17.27 -7.45 -12.48
C ALA A 220 -18.51 -7.20 -11.63
N VAL A 221 -18.71 -5.95 -11.23
CA VAL A 221 -19.91 -5.49 -10.53
C VAL A 221 -20.74 -4.61 -11.45
N VAL A 222 -22.06 -4.75 -11.40
CA VAL A 222 -22.98 -3.81 -12.04
C VAL A 222 -23.02 -2.57 -11.16
N VAL A 223 -22.47 -1.47 -11.65
CA VAL A 223 -22.64 -0.17 -11.01
C VAL A 223 -23.97 0.37 -11.53
N ASN A 224 -25.01 0.29 -10.70
CA ASN A 224 -26.31 0.93 -10.94
C ASN A 224 -26.20 2.44 -10.81
#